data_AF-A0A2A3MWC5-F1
#
_entry.id   AF-A0A2A3MWC5-F1
#
_cell.length_a   1.000
_cell.length_b   1.000
_cell.length_c   1.000
_cell.angle_alpha   90.00
_cell.angle_beta   90.00
_cell.angle_gamma   90.00
#
_symmetry.space_group_name_H-M   'P 1'
#
loop_
_entity.id
_entity.type
_entity.pdbx_description
1 polymer ?
#
loop_
_entity_poly.entity_id
_entity_poly.type
_entity_poly.pdbx_seq_one_letter_code
_entity_poly.pdbx_strand_id
1 'polypeptide(L)' 'MGQVLIRNLDEQVIAAYRELAVRNQRSLEAELRDALTRGRPMTGDRLNSMLTRLEDIRAMTPKNVRQTPPEELLREDHAD' A
#
# COMPACT_ATOMS: atom_id res chain seq x y z
N MET A 1 17.99 -12.00 -13.08
CA MET A 1 17.18 -13.06 -12.44
C MET A 1 17.78 -13.33 -11.08
N GLY A 2 17.00 -13.19 -10.01
CA GLY A 2 17.42 -13.55 -8.65
C GLY A 2 16.51 -14.66 -8.13
N GLN A 3 17.05 -15.58 -7.34
CA GLN A 3 16.31 -16.66 -6.70
C GLN A 3 16.37 -16.47 -5.19
N VAL A 4 15.22 -16.63 -4.52
CA VAL A 4 15.12 -16.56 -3.07
C VAL A 4 14.53 -17.88 -2.57
N LEU A 5 15.16 -18.48 -1.56
CA LEU A 5 14.67 -19.66 -0.88
C LEU A 5 14.20 -19.25 0.52
N ILE A 6 12.90 -19.38 0.77
CA ILE A 6 12.31 -19.15 2.09
C ILE A 6 12.21 -20.51 2.79
N ARG A 7 12.97 -20.70 3.87
CA ARG A 7 12.97 -21.93 4.66
C ARG A 7 12.08 -21.77 5.89
N ASN A 8 11.57 -22.90 6.39
CA ASN A 8 10.75 -22.97 7.61
C ASN A 8 9.54 -22.04 7.57
N LEU A 9 8.89 -21.92 6.41
CA LEU A 9 7.63 -21.19 6.31
C LEU A 9 6.53 -22.03 6.95
N ASP A 10 5.67 -21.38 7.73
CA ASP A 10 4.52 -22.03 8.36
C ASP A 10 3.62 -22.67 7.29
N GLU A 11 3.25 -23.93 7.48
CA GLU A 11 2.40 -24.69 6.59
C GLU A 11 1.03 -24.02 6.41
N GLN A 12 0.52 -23.35 7.45
CA GLN A 12 -0.73 -22.60 7.37
C GLN A 12 -0.65 -21.43 6.38
N VAL A 13 0.51 -20.76 6.32
CA VAL A 13 0.76 -19.68 5.36
C VAL A 13 0.83 -20.24 3.94
N ILE A 14 1.49 -21.39 3.74
CA ILE A 14 1.54 -22.07 2.44
C ILE A 14 0.14 -22.45 1.97
N ALA A 15 -0.69 -23.01 2.85
CA ALA A 15 -2.05 -23.39 2.54
C ALA A 15 -2.91 -22.18 2.12
N ALA A 16 -2.85 -21.08 2.87
CA ALA A 16 -3.58 -19.85 2.56
C ALA A 16 -3.21 -19.28 1.19
N TYR A 17 -1.91 -19.23 0.86
CA TYR A 17 -1.46 -18.75 -0.45
C TYR A 17 -1.79 -19.71 -1.59
N ARG A 18 -1.85 -21.02 -1.33
CA ARG A 18 -2.30 -22.01 -2.31
C ARG A 18 -3.77 -21.82 -2.66
N GLU A 19 -4.63 -21.61 -1.66
CA GLU A 19 -6.04 -21.28 -1.89
C GLU A 19 -6.20 -19.99 -2.70
N LEU A 20 -5.45 -18.95 -2.34
CA LEU A 20 -5.46 -17.67 -3.03
C LEU A 20 -5.02 -17.80 -4.50
N ALA A 21 -3.97 -18.58 -4.76
CA ALA A 21 -3.48 -18.84 -6.11
C ALA A 21 -4.53 -19.56 -6.98
N VAL A 22 -5.25 -20.54 -6.42
CA VAL A 22 -6.37 -21.22 -7.10
C VAL A 22 -7.49 -20.24 -7.41
N ARG A 23 -7.89 -19.40 -6.43
CA ARG A 23 -8.93 -18.37 -6.62
C ARG A 23 -8.55 -17.37 -7.72
N ASN A 24 -7.27 -16.97 -7.77
CA ASN A 24 -6.77 -16.02 -8.76
C ASN A 24 -6.43 -16.65 -10.13
N GLN A 25 -6.56 -17.98 -10.27
CA GLN A 25 -6.20 -18.75 -11.47
C GLN A 25 -4.73 -18.58 -11.88
N ARG A 26 -3.81 -18.55 -10.89
CA ARG A 26 -2.37 -18.37 -11.11
C ARG A 26 -1.58 -19.48 -10.40
N SER A 27 -0.31 -19.64 -10.76
CA SER A 27 0.58 -20.52 -10.00
C SER A 27 0.90 -19.91 -8.62
N LEU A 28 1.21 -20.77 -7.65
CA LEU A 28 1.64 -20.34 -6.31
C LEU A 28 2.85 -19.40 -6.39
N GLU A 29 3.81 -19.70 -7.27
CA GLU A 29 4.97 -18.84 -7.50
C GLU A 29 4.57 -17.45 -8.00
N ALA A 30 3.64 -17.37 -8.95
CA ALA A 30 3.16 -16.10 -9.49
C ALA A 30 2.44 -15.29 -8.41
N GLU A 31 1.64 -15.93 -7.57
CA GLU A 31 0.95 -15.28 -6.45
C GLU A 31 1.95 -14.77 -5.39
N LEU A 32 2.95 -15.58 -5.02
CA LEU A 32 4.00 -15.17 -4.09
C LEU A 32 4.85 -14.02 -4.65
N ARG A 33 5.18 -14.07 -5.94
CA ARG A 33 5.90 -12.99 -6.63
C ARG A 33 5.10 -11.69 -6.60
N ASP A 34 3.81 -11.77 -6.86
CA ASP A 34 2.93 -10.60 -6.80
C ASP A 34 2.76 -10.07 -5.38
N ALA A 35 2.62 -10.95 -4.38
CA ALA A 35 2.58 -10.58 -2.97
C ALA A 35 3.86 -9.86 -2.53
N LEU A 36 5.04 -10.36 -2.92
CA LEU A 36 6.32 -9.69 -2.65
C LEU A 36 6.46 -8.35 -3.40
N THR A 37 5.89 -8.26 -4.60
CA THR A 37 5.91 -7.01 -5.39
C THR A 37 5.00 -5.95 -4.76
N ARG A 38 3.80 -6.34 -4.32
CA ARG A 38 2.85 -5.46 -3.62
C ARG A 38 3.36 -5.05 -2.25
N GLY A 39 3.95 -5.99 -1.51
CA GLY A 39 4.58 -5.76 -0.21
C GLY A 39 5.96 -5.11 -0.29
N ARG A 40 6.39 -4.67 -1.47
CA ARG A 40 7.70 -4.05 -1.66
C ARG A 40 7.82 -2.85 -0.71
N PRO A 41 8.76 -2.87 0.26
CA PRO A 41 8.91 -1.77 1.19
C PRO A 41 9.32 -0.51 0.42
N MET A 42 8.74 0.63 0.80
CA MET A 42 9.20 1.94 0.32
C MET A 42 10.51 2.27 1.03
N THR A 43 11.63 1.92 0.41
CA THR A 43 12.97 2.17 0.96
C THR A 43 13.73 3.22 0.16
N GLY A 44 14.69 3.88 0.82
CA GLY A 44 15.67 4.77 0.21
C GLY A 44 15.04 5.97 -0.50
N ASP A 45 15.51 6.23 -1.72
CA ASP A 45 15.14 7.42 -2.52
C ASP A 45 13.64 7.54 -2.79
N ARG A 46 12.92 6.42 -2.83
CA ARG A 46 11.46 6.43 -3.06
C ARG A 46 10.68 6.93 -1.85
N LEU A 47 11.14 6.61 -0.64
CA LEU A 47 10.54 7.15 0.57
C LEU A 47 10.86 8.64 0.71
N ASN A 48 12.13 9.00 0.50
CA ASN A 48 12.59 10.39 0.58
C ASN A 48 11.85 11.28 -0.43
N SER A 49 11.73 10.87 -1.68
CA SER A 49 10.98 11.63 -2.70
C SER A 49 9.49 11.74 -2.40
N MET A 50 8.88 10.71 -1.79
CA MET A 50 7.50 10.81 -1.30
C MET A 50 7.38 11.84 -0.17
N LEU A 51 8.30 11.81 0.80
CA LEU A 51 8.32 12.76 1.91
C LEU A 51 8.53 14.19 1.43
N THR A 52 9.49 14.43 0.52
CA THR A 52 9.71 15.73 -0.11
C THR A 52 8.45 16.23 -0.81
N ARG A 53 7.76 15.37 -1.58
CA ARG A 53 6.51 15.75 -2.24
C ARG A 53 5.40 16.11 -1.25
N LEU A 54 5.33 15.43 -0.10
CA LEU A 54 4.39 15.78 0.96
C LEU A 54 4.75 17.10 1.63
N GLU A 55 6.04 17.39 1.81
CA GLU A 55 6.52 18.68 2.31
C GLU A 55 6.19 19.83 1.35
N ASP A 56 6.34 19.62 0.04
CA ASP A 56 5.97 20.60 -0.98
C ASP A 56 4.46 20.91 -0.93
N ILE A 57 3.61 19.88 -0.83
CA ILE A 57 2.16 20.05 -0.68
C ILE A 57 1.83 20.80 0.61
N ARG A 58 2.52 20.47 1.72
CA ARG A 58 2.36 21.20 2.99
C ARG A 58 2.81 22.65 2.90
N ALA A 59 3.84 22.95 2.10
CA ALA A 59 4.30 24.32 1.87
C ALA A 59 3.31 25.13 1.03
N MET A 60 2.63 24.48 0.07
CA MET A 60 1.56 25.10 -0.72
C MET A 60 0.26 25.30 0.08
N THR A 61 0.09 24.62 1.21
CA THR A 61 -1.10 24.75 2.06
C THR A 61 -1.00 26.02 2.91
N PRO A 62 -1.95 26.98 2.79
CA PRO A 62 -1.91 28.22 3.57
C PRO A 62 -2.03 27.94 5.07
N LYS A 63 -0.96 28.18 5.83
CA LYS A 63 -0.91 27.88 7.28
C LYS A 63 -1.76 28.81 8.15
N ASN A 64 -2.10 29.98 7.62
CA ASN A 64 -2.85 31.03 8.34
C ASN A 64 -4.33 31.10 7.93
N VAL A 65 -4.82 30.13 7.17
CA VAL A 65 -6.22 30.03 6.77
C VAL A 65 -6.82 28.83 7.48
N ARG A 66 -7.95 29.02 8.17
CA ARG A 66 -8.69 27.92 8.77
C ARG A 66 -9.11 26.95 7.65
N GLN A 67 -8.53 25.76 7.65
CA GLN A 67 -8.97 24.67 6.79
C GLN A 67 -10.23 24.09 7.41
N THR A 68 -11.32 24.03 6.64
CA THR A 68 -12.54 23.36 7.07
C THR A 68 -12.28 21.85 7.10
N PRO A 69 -12.51 21.16 8.23
CA PRO A 69 -12.39 19.71 8.30
C PRO A 69 -13.28 19.04 7.25
N PRO A 70 -12.79 18.01 6.52
CA PRO A 70 -13.58 17.31 5.51
C PRO A 70 -14.91 16.76 6.04
N GLU A 71 -14.97 16.44 7.34
CA GLU A 71 -16.17 15.94 8.02
C GLU A 71 -17.28 16.99 8.13
N GLU A 72 -16.94 18.28 8.11
CA GLU A 72 -17.93 19.38 8.08
C GLU A 72 -18.53 19.51 6.67
N LEU A 73 -17.71 19.40 5.62
CA LEU A 73 -18.14 19.49 4.21
C LEU A 73 -19.09 18.34 3.81
N LEU A 74 -18.86 17.13 4.33
CA LEU A 74 -19.69 15.96 4.02
C LEU A 74 -21.06 15.98 4.72
N ARG A 75 -21.23 16.76 5.81
CA ARG A 75 -22.55 16.88 6.47
C ARG A 75 -23.48 17.83 5.73
N GLU A 76 -22.93 18.83 5.04
CA GLU A 76 -23.71 19.83 4.30
C GLU A 76 -24.37 19.21 3.05
N ASP A 77 -23.75 18.20 2.44
CA ASP A 77 -24.23 17.54 1.21
C ASP A 77 -25.39 16.53 1.44
N HIS A 78 -25.71 16.23 2.70
CA HIS A 78 -26.79 15.30 3.08
C HIS A 78 -28.04 15.98 3.65
N ALA A 79 -28.10 17.32 3.62
CA ALA A 79 -29.19 18.10 4.21
C ALA A 79 -30.24 18.60 3.20
N ASP A 80 -30.15 18.22 1.92
CA ASP A 80 -31.14 18.50 0.86
C ASP A 80 -31.92 17.25 0.42
#